data_AF-M1ELT5-F1
#
_entry.id   AF-M1ELT5-F1
#
_cell.length_a   1.000
_cell.length_b   1.000
_cell.length_c   1.000
_cell.angle_alpha   90.00
_cell.angle_beta   90.00
_cell.angle_gamma   90.00
#
_symmetry.space_group_name_H-M   'P 1'
#
loop_
_entity.id
_entity.type
_entity.pdbx_description
1 polymer ?
#
loop_
_entity_poly.entity_id
_entity_poly.type
_entity_poly.pdbx_seq_one_letter_code
_entity_poly.pdbx_strand_id
1 'polypeptide(L)'
;NPHKPKCVKMRYGAWYLNTKLWKKQRADEPLVDPKVSCKAQDENFKREMQEQESLADLHGTTAFKDFVLSRGYRMPSFLAKMYVRKERKCECNKTS
;
A
#
# COMPACT_ATOMS: atom_id res chain seq x y z
N ASN A 1 -29.48 34.88 24.61
CA ASN A 1 -30.06 34.31 23.36
C ASN A 1 -29.83 32.80 23.44
N PRO A 2 -30.86 32.00 23.72
CA PRO A 2 -30.69 30.57 24.02
C PRO A 2 -30.05 29.88 22.80
N HIS A 3 -29.06 29.03 23.09
CA HIS A 3 -28.22 28.32 22.12
C HIS A 3 -29.04 27.75 20.95
N LYS A 4 -28.95 28.41 19.79
CA LYS A 4 -29.47 27.84 18.54
C LYS A 4 -28.58 26.64 18.18
N PRO A 5 -29.13 25.42 18.04
CA PRO A 5 -28.34 24.30 17.57
C PRO A 5 -27.85 24.60 16.15
N LYS A 6 -26.55 24.44 15.90
CA LYS A 6 -25.98 24.58 14.55
C LYS A 6 -26.52 23.45 13.68
N CYS A 7 -27.37 23.77 12.70
CA CYS A 7 -27.77 22.83 11.66
C CYS A 7 -26.58 22.55 10.74
N VAL A 8 -25.87 21.46 11.01
CA VAL A 8 -24.81 20.94 10.14
C VAL A 8 -25.44 20.02 9.11
N LYS A 9 -25.14 20.26 7.83
CA LYS A 9 -25.59 19.37 6.75
C LYS A 9 -24.75 18.10 6.75
N MET A 10 -25.41 16.96 6.62
CA MET A 10 -24.75 15.65 6.46
C MET A 10 -24.86 15.19 5.01
N ARG A 11 -23.82 14.48 4.55
CA ARG A 11 -23.77 13.80 3.27
C ARG A 11 -23.34 12.34 3.47
N TYR A 12 -23.62 11.49 2.50
CA TYR A 12 -23.35 10.05 2.62
C TYR A 12 -22.39 9.51 1.54
N GLY A 13 -22.26 10.20 0.41
CA GLY A 13 -21.43 9.79 -0.70
C GLY A 13 -21.67 10.66 -1.92
N ALA A 14 -21.32 10.16 -3.10
CA ALA A 14 -21.60 10.80 -4.39
C ALA A 14 -22.33 9.82 -5.32
N TRP A 15 -23.15 10.34 -6.23
CA TRP A 15 -23.97 9.56 -7.18
C TRP A 15 -23.19 8.48 -7.95
N TYR A 16 -21.92 8.75 -8.25
CA TYR A 16 -21.06 7.83 -9.00
C TYR A 16 -20.35 6.77 -8.12
N LEU A 17 -20.49 6.84 -6.80
CA LEU A 17 -19.92 5.87 -5.86
C LEU A 17 -20.95 4.79 -5.51
N ASN A 18 -20.47 3.55 -5.39
CA ASN A 18 -21.30 2.44 -4.95
C ASN A 18 -21.95 2.77 -3.58
N THR A 19 -23.26 2.57 -3.47
CA THR A 19 -24.05 2.85 -2.25
C THR A 19 -23.55 2.10 -1.03
N LYS A 20 -22.91 0.94 -1.21
CA LYS A 20 -22.28 0.17 -0.12
C LYS A 20 -21.08 0.88 0.52
N LEU A 21 -20.47 1.84 -0.18
CA LEU A 21 -19.34 2.62 0.31
C LEU A 21 -19.77 3.92 1.01
N TRP A 22 -21.07 4.20 1.02
CA TRP A 22 -21.59 5.44 1.58
C TRP A 22 -21.44 5.44 3.11
N LYS A 23 -20.85 6.50 3.64
CA LYS A 23 -20.65 6.72 5.07
C LYS A 23 -21.13 8.12 5.42
N LYS A 24 -21.83 8.24 6.55
CA LYS A 24 -22.31 9.52 7.06
C LYS A 24 -21.11 10.42 7.38
N GLN A 25 -20.99 11.53 6.67
CA GLN A 25 -19.93 12.53 6.83
C GLN A 25 -20.54 13.93 6.89
N ARG A 26 -19.85 14.87 7.53
CA ARG A 26 -20.26 16.28 7.52
C ARG A 26 -20.04 16.87 6.11
N ALA A 27 -20.93 17.75 5.68
CA ALA A 27 -20.80 18.41 4.38
C ALA A 27 -19.56 19.32 4.28
N ASP A 28 -19.09 19.83 5.41
CA ASP A 28 -17.94 20.74 5.51
C ASP A 28 -16.59 20.03 5.35
N GLU A 29 -16.54 18.72 5.62
CA GLU A 29 -15.35 17.91 5.38
C GLU A 29 -15.21 17.66 3.86
N PRO A 30 -14.04 17.39 3.27
CA PRO A 30 -13.93 16.97 1.87
C PRO A 30 -14.23 15.47 1.68
N LEU A 31 -14.90 15.10 0.57
CA LEU A 31 -15.18 13.69 0.25
C LEU A 31 -13.99 13.16 -0.54
N VAL A 32 -13.22 12.26 0.07
CA VAL A 32 -12.05 11.68 -0.60
C VAL A 32 -12.54 10.61 -1.57
N ASP A 33 -12.23 10.77 -2.86
CA ASP A 33 -12.52 9.76 -3.87
C ASP A 33 -11.64 8.53 -3.63
N PRO A 34 -12.23 7.32 -3.52
CA PRO A 34 -11.48 6.07 -3.44
C PRO A 34 -10.39 5.93 -4.52
N LYS A 35 -10.63 6.44 -5.74
CA LYS A 35 -9.67 6.39 -6.85
C LYS A 35 -8.43 7.26 -6.60
N VAL A 36 -8.58 8.36 -5.87
CA VAL A 36 -7.47 9.25 -5.52
C VAL A 36 -6.65 8.67 -4.37
N SER A 37 -7.28 7.93 -3.46
CA SER A 37 -6.59 7.16 -2.41
C SER A 37 -5.64 6.10 -2.97
N CYS A 38 -5.98 5.45 -4.09
CA CYS A 38 -5.11 4.45 -4.71
C CYS A 38 -3.74 5.03 -5.09
N LYS A 39 -3.72 6.24 -5.67
CA LYS A 39 -2.46 6.88 -6.08
C LYS A 39 -1.55 7.25 -4.91
N ALA A 40 -2.15 7.64 -3.77
CA ALA A 40 -1.38 7.91 -2.55
C ALA A 40 -0.85 6.61 -1.91
N GLN A 41 -1.58 5.50 -2.03
CA GLN A 41 -1.07 4.20 -1.60
C GLN A 41 0.08 3.71 -2.47
N ASP A 42 0.03 3.91 -3.79
CA ASP A 42 1.11 3.52 -4.69
C ASP A 42 2.47 4.16 -4.32
N GLU A 43 2.48 5.44 -3.93
CA GLU A 43 3.70 6.11 -3.47
C GLU A 43 4.16 5.62 -2.08
N ASN A 44 3.25 5.23 -1.19
CA ASN A 44 3.61 4.55 0.07
C ASN A 44 4.19 3.16 -0.19
N PHE A 45 3.58 2.38 -1.09
CA PHE A 45 4.09 1.09 -1.51
C PHE A 45 5.47 1.19 -2.16
N LYS A 46 5.75 2.24 -2.95
CA LYS A 46 7.10 2.46 -3.50
C LYS A 46 8.14 2.69 -2.40
N ARG A 47 7.82 3.46 -1.36
CA ARG A 47 8.72 3.70 -0.22
C ARG A 47 8.92 2.42 0.61
N GLU A 48 7.83 1.73 0.96
CA GLU A 48 7.91 0.43 1.64
C GLU A 48 8.74 -0.58 0.82
N MET A 49 8.65 -0.56 -0.51
CA MET A 49 9.42 -1.45 -1.37
C MET A 49 10.90 -1.07 -1.47
N GLN A 50 11.27 0.20 -1.25
CA GLN A 50 12.68 0.61 -1.08
C GLN A 50 13.22 0.17 0.28
N GLU A 51 12.43 0.32 1.34
CA GLU A 51 12.81 -0.15 2.68
C GLU A 51 12.97 -1.68 2.70
N GLN A 52 12.09 -2.42 2.03
CA GLN A 52 12.20 -3.86 1.87
C GLN A 52 13.46 -4.29 1.11
N GLU A 53 13.96 -3.49 0.17
CA GLU A 53 15.20 -3.81 -0.54
C GLU A 53 16.39 -3.90 0.42
N SER A 54 16.45 -3.05 1.45
CA SER A 54 17.47 -3.14 2.51
C SER A 54 17.37 -4.44 3.32
N LEU A 55 16.16 -4.99 3.47
CA LEU A 55 15.94 -6.26 4.15
C LEU A 55 16.43 -7.45 3.32
N ALA A 56 16.49 -7.34 1.99
CA ALA A 56 16.99 -8.42 1.13
C ALA A 56 18.50 -8.70 1.30
N ASP A 57 19.24 -7.78 1.94
CA ASP A 57 20.66 -7.93 2.27
C ASP A 57 20.88 -8.50 3.69
N LEU A 58 19.82 -8.58 4.51
CA LEU A 58 19.89 -9.14 5.86
C LEU A 58 20.01 -10.67 5.79
N HIS A 59 20.95 -11.22 6.57
CA HIS A 59 21.17 -12.67 6.69
C HIS A 59 19.89 -13.45 7.03
N GLY A 60 19.00 -12.86 7.84
CA GLY A 60 17.71 -13.45 8.20
C GLY A 60 16.80 -13.69 6.99
N THR A 61 16.79 -12.79 6.01
CA THR A 61 15.95 -12.91 4.82
C THR A 61 16.48 -14.00 3.88
N THR A 62 17.80 -14.11 3.75
CA THR A 62 18.46 -15.20 3.01
C THR A 62 18.16 -16.56 3.66
N ALA A 63 18.37 -16.68 4.97
CA ALA A 63 18.06 -17.92 5.69
C ALA A 63 16.56 -18.29 5.61
N PHE A 64 15.67 -17.28 5.63
CA PHE A 64 14.24 -17.51 5.47
C PHE A 64 13.88 -17.98 4.05
N LYS A 65 14.49 -17.42 3.00
CA LYS A 65 14.32 -17.92 1.62
C LYS A 65 14.75 -19.39 1.52
N ASP A 66 15.91 -19.73 2.07
CA ASP A 66 16.45 -21.09 2.03
C ASP A 66 15.58 -22.06 2.84
N PHE A 67 15.01 -21.61 3.95
CA PHE A 67 14.02 -22.36 4.73
C PHE A 67 12.75 -22.66 3.92
N VAL A 68 12.19 -21.66 3.23
CA VAL A 68 10.99 -21.82 2.39
C VAL A 68 11.26 -22.84 1.27
N LEU A 69 12.42 -22.75 0.62
CA LEU A 69 12.82 -23.65 -0.46
C LEU A 69 13.10 -25.07 0.03
N SER A 70 13.82 -25.23 1.14
CA SER A 70 14.14 -26.55 1.72
C SER A 70 12.91 -27.31 2.18
N ARG A 71 11.85 -26.62 2.59
CA ARG A 71 10.56 -27.21 2.95
C ARG A 71 9.65 -27.46 1.74
N GLY A 72 10.02 -26.98 0.56
CA GLY A 72 9.19 -27.08 -0.65
C GLY A 72 7.94 -26.20 -0.61
N TYR A 73 7.94 -25.15 0.21
CA TYR A 73 6.81 -24.23 0.30
C TYR A 73 6.76 -23.30 -0.91
N ARG A 74 5.54 -22.88 -1.27
CA ARG A 74 5.34 -21.87 -2.31
C ARG A 74 6.00 -20.56 -1.87
N MET A 75 6.86 -20.01 -2.74
CA MET A 75 7.51 -18.73 -2.50
C MET A 75 6.48 -17.60 -2.30
N PRO A 76 6.53 -16.86 -1.17
CA PRO A 76 5.66 -15.72 -0.95
C PRO A 76 5.86 -14.63 -2.00
N SER A 77 4.77 -13.99 -2.43
CA SER A 77 4.80 -12.98 -3.50
C SER A 77 5.64 -11.75 -3.15
N PHE A 78 5.69 -11.35 -1.88
CA PHE A 78 6.52 -10.23 -1.43
C PHE A 78 8.02 -10.57 -1.51
N LEU A 79 8.43 -11.77 -1.07
CA LEU A 79 9.82 -12.23 -1.21
C LEU A 79 10.23 -12.31 -2.68
N ALA A 80 9.39 -12.91 -3.52
CA ALA A 80 9.67 -13.01 -4.95
C ALA A 80 9.92 -11.63 -5.59
N LYS A 81 9.10 -10.62 -5.25
CA LYS A 81 9.27 -9.24 -5.73
C LYS A 81 10.59 -8.61 -5.26
N MET A 82 11.03 -8.89 -4.04
CA MET A 82 12.31 -8.38 -3.50
C MET A 82 13.51 -8.94 -4.26
N TYR A 83 13.55 -10.26 -4.52
CA TYR A 83 14.67 -10.90 -5.21
C TYR A 83 14.72 -10.59 -6.71
N VAL A 84 13.57 -10.53 -7.40
CA VAL A 84 13.50 -10.17 -8.83
C VAL A 84 14.06 -8.76 -9.08
N ARG A 85 13.86 -7.82 -8.15
CA ARG A 85 14.44 -6.48 -8.22
C ARG A 85 15.97 -6.50 -8.01
N LYS A 86 16.45 -7.30 -7.05
CA LYS A 86 17.89 -7.42 -6.74
C LYS A 86 18.68 -8.03 -7.91
N GLU A 87 18.17 -9.09 -8.54
CA GLU A 87 18.80 -9.74 -9.70
C GLU A 87 18.99 -8.76 -10.87
N ARG A 88 17.97 -7.95 -11.18
CA ARG A 88 18.04 -6.91 -12.22
C ARG A 88 19.07 -5.81 -11.93
N LYS A 89 19.24 -5.42 -10.66
CA LYS A 89 20.31 -4.47 -10.27
C LYS A 89 21.70 -5.08 -10.46
N CYS A 90 21.88 -6.35 -10.11
CA CYS A 90 23.17 -7.03 -10.21
C CYS A 90 23.62 -7.27 -11.67
N GLU A 91 22.71 -7.49 -12.61
CA GLU A 91 23.04 -7.63 -14.04
C GLU A 91 23.54 -6.31 -14.67
N CYS A 92 22.92 -5.18 -14.31
CA CYS A 92 23.34 -3.84 -14.75
C CYS A 92 24.80 -3.51 -14.37
N ASN A 93 25.23 -3.93 -13.18
CA ASN A 93 26.56 -3.65 -12.66
C ASN A 93 27.67 -4.53 -13.25
N LYS A 94 27.33 -5.53 -14.08
CA LYS A 94 28.32 -6.45 -14.71
C LYS A 94 28.66 -6.08 -16.15
N THR A 95 27.93 -5.15 -16.77
CA THR A 95 28.10 -4.71 -18.16
C THR A 95 28.68 -3.29 -18.30
N SER A 96 29.21 -2.70 -17.22
CA SER A 96 29.97 -1.43 -17.27
C SER A 96 31.45 -1.67 -17.07
#